data_AF-A0A2T4XXW3-F1
#
_entry.id   AF-A0A2T4XXW3-F1
#
_cell.length_a   1.000
_cell.length_b   1.000
_cell.length_c   1.000
_cell.angle_alpha   90.00
_cell.angle_beta   90.00
_cell.angle_gamma   90.00
#
_symmetry.space_group_name_H-M   'P 1'
#
loop_
_entity.id
_entity.type
_entity.pdbx_description
1 polymer ?
#
loop_
_entity_poly.entity_id
_entity_poly.type
_entity_poly.pdbx_seq_one_letter_code
_entity_poly.pdbx_strand_id
1 'polypeptide(L)'
;MSSGLAWFKETSLETGQWIWGTLQGSFNEKQSISQILVDAVIGMIPLVGDVTAVRDLIAVSIGLAKDSRKRESTMEWVFLVILIFALIPVIGGVIKGVGRLVLMVGKDVAKNREILEQIIKFLNRVGEGDAVKWLAKLNVLKYQPELIEKMTGFCQTVITAINQILEARVGRLLPDRWKKDLVAVRDGFVVLKSLAAKMIPGALRELDAKLRVVQGMVYKGQIHTVASASGRATVAREAEAYLLEREVYRAAKPGSLYPSNSAEVVQADKLRAKYSKPGYPDLFATEVESAVFGGKMAYANIASFSGKITPMNAEELAGKTLYRVFGKAKGVAGETSSGGRVPGFWGYGNIPESAEDWRKKAAVLDEWNANGFIVIAHLPQDLTSKMPDVKAWHGTIAEQFGVKLANQYLEGGGEQLIVNLGDLAAQIHIIGEEVKASGQAVTREINGVKLDFHPTGWKDVNGKYSFGDPEKFTPPLVETRQLSDSELQSKTGRRALTGAARIEHQTSQNEQD
;
A
#
# COMPACT_ATOMS: atom_id res chain seq x y z
N MET A 1 23.72 41.16 20.05
CA MET A 1 23.78 41.24 18.57
C MET A 1 25.14 40.74 18.07
N SER A 2 25.37 39.42 18.03
CA SER A 2 26.63 38.87 17.48
C SER A 2 26.56 37.41 16.98
N SER A 3 25.39 36.77 16.92
CA SER A 3 25.29 35.34 16.56
C SER A 3 25.11 35.07 15.06
N GLY A 4 24.47 35.97 14.30
CA GLY A 4 24.20 35.75 12.86
C GLY A 4 25.42 35.93 11.95
N LEU A 5 26.32 36.87 12.28
CA LEU A 5 27.54 37.12 11.49
C LEU A 5 28.62 36.07 11.75
N ALA A 6 28.66 35.51 12.98
CA ALA A 6 29.53 34.41 13.33
C ALA A 6 29.08 33.11 12.64
N TRP A 7 27.78 32.78 12.71
CA TRP A 7 27.21 31.65 11.98
C TRP A 7 27.37 31.79 10.46
N PHE A 8 27.11 32.97 9.89
CA PHE A 8 27.31 33.19 8.45
C PHE A 8 28.79 33.09 8.03
N LYS A 9 29.74 33.57 8.86
CA LYS A 9 31.17 33.39 8.60
C LYS A 9 31.62 31.94 8.75
N GLU A 10 31.09 31.22 9.72
CA GLU A 10 31.41 29.82 10.00
C GLU A 10 30.87 28.92 8.89
N THR A 11 29.60 29.09 8.48
CA THR A 11 29.01 28.39 7.32
C THR A 11 29.71 28.77 6.01
N SER A 12 30.15 30.03 5.82
CA SER A 12 30.87 30.45 4.61
C SER A 12 32.30 29.88 4.54
N LEU A 13 32.99 29.77 5.68
CA LEU A 13 34.32 29.16 5.79
C LEU A 13 34.24 27.63 5.67
N GLU A 14 33.21 27.00 6.24
CA GLU A 14 32.90 25.57 6.06
C GLU A 14 32.52 25.24 4.62
N THR A 15 31.73 26.09 3.94
CA THR A 15 31.38 25.90 2.52
C THR A 15 32.64 25.95 1.64
N GLY A 16 33.58 26.85 1.93
CA GLY A 16 34.87 26.92 1.23
C GLY A 16 35.78 25.71 1.49
N GLN A 17 35.80 25.18 2.72
CA GLN A 17 36.57 23.97 3.08
C GLN A 17 35.94 22.67 2.54
N TRP A 18 34.61 22.61 2.41
CA TRP A 18 33.91 21.48 1.81
C TRP A 18 34.05 21.44 0.29
N ILE A 19 33.92 22.59 -0.39
CA ILE A 19 34.24 22.73 -1.81
C ILE A 19 35.71 22.32 -2.05
N TRP A 20 36.62 22.69 -1.14
CA TRP A 20 38.03 22.29 -1.20
C TRP A 20 38.24 20.76 -1.04
N GLY A 21 37.62 20.14 -0.03
CA GLY A 21 37.73 18.69 0.21
C GLY A 21 37.19 17.84 -0.94
N THR A 22 36.10 18.29 -1.57
CA THR A 22 35.53 17.63 -2.75
C THR A 22 36.39 17.86 -4.00
N LEU A 23 36.87 19.10 -4.25
CA LEU A 23 37.72 19.39 -5.42
C LEU A 23 39.09 18.67 -5.38
N GLN A 24 39.68 18.43 -4.21
CA GLN A 24 40.94 17.69 -4.08
C GLN A 24 40.81 16.18 -4.33
N GLY A 25 39.64 15.58 -4.06
CA GLY A 25 39.35 14.17 -4.33
C GLY A 25 38.72 13.88 -5.70
N SER A 26 38.08 14.88 -6.32
CA SER A 26 37.17 14.69 -7.47
C SER A 26 37.76 15.00 -8.85
N PHE A 27 38.96 15.58 -8.97
CA PHE A 27 39.65 15.67 -10.26
C PHE A 27 40.34 14.33 -10.63
N ASN A 28 39.50 13.31 -10.78
CA ASN A 28 39.80 12.16 -11.62
C ASN A 28 39.43 12.57 -13.06
N GLU A 29 40.26 12.27 -14.07
CA GLU A 29 40.09 12.71 -15.48
C GLU A 29 38.77 12.25 -16.14
N LYS A 30 37.91 11.52 -15.42
CA LYS A 30 36.62 10.97 -15.86
C LYS A 30 35.39 11.72 -15.33
N GLN A 31 35.53 12.73 -14.46
CA GLN A 31 34.36 13.45 -13.95
C GLN A 31 33.83 14.51 -14.93
N SER A 32 32.50 14.67 -15.00
CA SER A 32 31.85 15.65 -15.88
C SER A 32 31.54 16.96 -15.15
N ILE A 33 31.43 18.08 -15.89
CA ILE A 33 31.02 19.39 -15.34
C ILE A 33 29.69 19.30 -14.56
N SER A 34 28.78 18.42 -14.97
CA SER A 34 27.53 18.18 -14.27
C SER A 34 27.74 17.63 -12.85
N GLN A 35 28.74 16.78 -12.63
CA GLN A 35 29.03 16.21 -11.30
C GLN A 35 29.66 17.26 -10.38
N ILE A 36 30.61 18.04 -10.91
CA ILE A 36 31.23 19.15 -10.16
C ILE A 36 30.18 20.16 -9.69
N LEU A 37 29.20 20.49 -10.54
CA LEU A 37 28.14 21.41 -10.19
C LEU A 37 27.14 20.81 -9.20
N VAL A 38 26.82 19.53 -9.32
CA VAL A 38 25.97 18.81 -8.35
C VAL A 38 26.62 18.86 -6.98
N ASP A 39 27.89 18.47 -6.89
CA ASP A 39 28.64 18.49 -5.65
C ASP A 39 28.72 19.91 -5.08
N ALA A 40 29.00 20.95 -5.87
CA ALA A 40 29.06 22.32 -5.35
C ALA A 40 27.71 22.86 -4.86
N VAL A 41 26.59 22.46 -5.47
CA VAL A 41 25.27 23.08 -5.25
C VAL A 41 24.46 22.38 -4.14
N ILE A 42 24.67 21.08 -3.88
CA ILE A 42 23.89 20.33 -2.89
C ILE A 42 23.89 21.00 -1.50
N GLY A 43 25.05 21.48 -1.04
CA GLY A 43 25.16 22.14 0.26
C GLY A 43 24.60 23.58 0.32
N MET A 44 24.32 24.19 -0.85
CA MET A 44 23.91 25.59 -0.95
C MET A 44 22.39 25.79 -1.06
N ILE A 45 21.62 24.72 -1.31
CA ILE A 45 20.15 24.79 -1.38
C ILE A 45 19.57 24.32 -0.04
N PRO A 46 19.01 25.22 0.79
CA PRO A 46 18.41 24.81 2.05
C PRO A 46 17.21 23.90 1.81
N LEU A 47 17.06 22.86 2.63
CA LEU A 47 15.91 21.93 2.68
C LEU A 47 15.82 20.88 1.55
N VAL A 48 16.84 20.72 0.71
CA VAL A 48 16.86 19.60 -0.25
C VAL A 48 17.43 18.35 0.43
N GLY A 49 16.54 17.41 0.77
CA GLY A 49 16.93 16.10 1.30
C GLY A 49 17.29 15.04 0.25
N ASP A 50 17.09 15.31 -1.04
CA ASP A 50 17.29 14.35 -2.13
C ASP A 50 18.33 14.84 -3.17
N VAL A 51 19.54 14.30 -3.07
CA VAL A 51 20.68 14.52 -3.99
C VAL A 51 20.30 14.20 -5.45
N THR A 52 19.38 13.26 -5.66
CA THR A 52 18.92 12.86 -7.00
C THR A 52 18.13 13.98 -7.66
N ALA A 53 17.33 14.73 -6.89
CA ALA A 53 16.53 15.82 -7.42
C ALA A 53 17.40 16.99 -7.93
N VAL A 54 18.48 17.32 -7.21
CA VAL A 54 19.43 18.36 -7.61
C VAL A 54 20.22 17.94 -8.85
N ARG A 55 20.63 16.66 -8.92
CA ARG A 55 21.28 16.10 -10.09
C ARG A 55 20.42 16.19 -11.35
N ASP A 56 19.18 15.75 -11.27
CA ASP A 56 18.23 15.83 -12.39
C ASP A 56 18.03 17.28 -12.85
N LEU A 57 17.84 18.20 -11.89
CA LEU A 57 17.59 19.62 -12.16
C LEU A 57 18.79 20.27 -12.85
N ILE A 58 20.01 20.04 -12.34
CA ILE A 58 21.25 20.56 -12.94
C ILE A 58 21.45 20.01 -14.35
N ALA A 59 21.23 18.71 -14.57
CA ALA A 59 21.41 18.10 -15.88
C ALA A 59 20.47 18.73 -16.95
N VAL A 60 19.19 18.88 -16.62
CA VAL A 60 18.20 19.50 -17.53
C VAL A 60 18.49 20.98 -17.74
N SER A 61 18.80 21.72 -16.68
CA SER A 61 19.13 23.15 -16.79
C SER A 61 20.42 23.42 -17.57
N ILE A 62 21.44 22.56 -17.47
CA ILE A 62 22.65 22.67 -18.32
C ILE A 62 22.28 22.45 -19.80
N GLY A 63 21.41 21.49 -20.10
CA GLY A 63 20.92 21.27 -21.46
C GLY A 63 20.23 22.50 -22.04
N LEU A 64 19.37 23.14 -21.25
CA LEU A 64 18.71 24.40 -21.59
C LEU A 64 19.68 25.60 -21.65
N ALA A 65 20.70 25.64 -20.80
CA ALA A 65 21.72 26.69 -20.79
C ALA A 65 22.59 26.64 -22.05
N LYS A 66 22.88 25.44 -22.57
CA LYS A 66 23.76 25.23 -23.72
C LYS A 66 23.06 25.28 -25.08
N ASP A 67 21.80 24.86 -25.18
CA ASP A 67 21.08 24.81 -26.47
C ASP A 67 19.92 25.83 -26.51
N SER A 68 20.01 26.82 -27.41
CA SER A 68 18.95 27.82 -27.61
C SER A 68 17.64 27.22 -28.09
N ARG A 69 17.67 26.16 -28.91
CA ARG A 69 16.46 25.52 -29.42
C ARG A 69 15.68 24.84 -28.31
N LYS A 70 16.38 24.28 -27.31
CA LYS A 70 15.73 23.73 -26.11
C LYS A 70 15.05 24.82 -25.29
N ARG A 71 15.62 26.02 -25.22
CA ARG A 71 15.00 27.18 -24.53
C ARG A 71 13.72 27.67 -25.19
N GLU A 72 13.53 27.39 -26.46
CA GLU A 72 12.32 27.76 -27.19
C GLU A 72 11.22 26.69 -27.08
N SER A 73 11.60 25.45 -26.71
CA SER A 73 10.68 24.33 -26.58
C SER A 73 9.89 24.37 -25.27
N THR A 74 8.57 24.59 -25.35
CA THR A 74 7.68 24.55 -24.18
C THR A 74 7.79 23.24 -23.41
N MET A 75 7.96 22.09 -24.06
CA MET A 75 8.05 20.79 -23.39
C MET A 75 9.33 20.64 -22.55
N GLU A 76 10.45 21.22 -22.98
CA GLU A 76 11.68 21.26 -22.17
C GLU A 76 11.47 22.08 -20.90
N TRP A 77 10.69 23.16 -20.97
CA TRP A 77 10.26 23.92 -19.78
C TRP A 77 9.24 23.15 -18.93
N VAL A 78 8.37 22.31 -19.50
CA VAL A 78 7.48 21.43 -18.72
C VAL A 78 8.30 20.42 -17.91
N PHE A 79 9.28 19.76 -18.54
CA PHE A 79 10.20 18.84 -17.84
C PHE A 79 10.94 19.56 -16.71
N LEU A 80 11.42 20.78 -16.97
CA LEU A 80 12.08 21.60 -15.97
C LEU A 80 11.14 21.97 -14.80
N VAL A 81 9.90 22.39 -15.07
CA VAL A 81 8.90 22.70 -14.04
C VAL A 81 8.61 21.51 -13.13
N ILE A 82 8.49 20.30 -13.70
CA ILE A 82 8.31 19.06 -12.93
C ILE A 82 9.49 18.81 -11.98
N LEU A 83 10.72 19.15 -12.38
CA LEU A 83 11.89 19.02 -11.52
C LEU A 83 11.97 20.11 -10.44
N ILE A 84 11.58 21.34 -10.76
CA ILE A 84 11.55 22.46 -9.80
C ILE A 84 10.56 22.19 -8.67
N PHE A 85 9.44 21.49 -8.93
CA PHE A 85 8.51 21.08 -7.88
C PHE A 85 9.21 20.33 -6.74
N ALA A 86 10.26 19.55 -6.99
CA ALA A 86 11.00 18.85 -5.93
C ALA A 86 11.75 19.77 -4.95
N LEU A 87 11.87 21.07 -5.26
CA LEU A 87 12.43 22.08 -4.34
C LEU A 87 11.38 22.63 -3.34
N ILE A 88 10.12 22.21 -3.46
CA ILE A 88 9.04 22.53 -2.53
C ILE A 88 8.94 21.39 -1.51
N PRO A 89 9.20 21.63 -0.21
CA PRO A 89 9.15 20.58 0.81
C PRO A 89 7.80 19.86 0.87
N VAL A 90 7.85 18.57 1.21
CA VAL A 90 6.70 17.67 1.42
C VAL A 90 5.90 17.42 0.13
N ILE A 91 5.16 18.40 -0.37
CA ILE A 91 4.21 18.23 -1.49
C ILE A 91 4.88 18.18 -2.87
N GLY A 92 6.06 18.79 -3.00
CA GLY A 92 6.77 18.92 -4.26
C GLY A 92 7.22 17.61 -4.89
N GLY A 93 7.69 16.67 -4.06
CA GLY A 93 8.08 15.32 -4.51
C GLY A 93 6.89 14.53 -5.08
N VAL A 94 5.71 14.68 -4.49
CA VAL A 94 4.46 14.07 -4.95
C VAL A 94 4.05 14.64 -6.31
N ILE A 95 4.01 15.97 -6.43
CA ILE A 95 3.63 16.63 -7.68
C ILE A 95 4.61 16.27 -8.80
N LYS A 96 5.92 16.18 -8.51
CA LYS A 96 6.93 15.72 -9.47
C LYS A 96 6.61 14.31 -10.00
N GLY A 97 6.27 13.37 -9.11
CA GLY A 97 5.93 12.00 -9.50
C GLY A 97 4.66 11.90 -10.33
N VAL A 98 3.59 12.62 -9.96
CA VAL A 98 2.37 12.72 -10.78
C VAL A 98 2.66 13.37 -12.13
N GLY A 99 3.43 14.47 -12.14
CA GLY A 99 3.79 15.19 -13.35
C GLY A 99 4.54 14.31 -14.36
N ARG A 100 5.44 13.43 -13.89
CA ARG A 100 6.13 12.45 -14.77
C ARG A 100 5.16 11.50 -15.46
N LEU A 101 4.12 11.05 -14.78
CA LEU A 101 3.11 10.15 -15.35
C LEU A 101 2.15 10.88 -16.29
N VAL A 102 1.72 12.08 -15.91
CA VAL A 102 0.81 12.93 -16.70
C VAL A 102 1.42 13.37 -18.04
N LEU A 103 2.74 13.39 -18.17
CA LEU A 103 3.41 13.66 -19.45
C LEU A 103 3.08 12.63 -20.54
N MET A 104 2.79 11.38 -20.16
CA MET A 104 2.42 10.31 -21.09
C MET A 104 0.98 10.44 -21.60
N VAL A 105 0.20 11.38 -21.06
CA VAL A 105 -1.19 11.62 -21.44
C VAL A 105 -1.26 12.19 -22.85
N GLY A 106 -2.08 11.54 -23.68
CA GLY A 106 -2.26 11.86 -25.08
C GLY A 106 -3.73 11.80 -25.51
N LYS A 107 -3.98 11.51 -26.79
CA LYS A 107 -5.34 11.44 -27.35
C LYS A 107 -6.04 10.10 -27.09
N ASP A 108 -5.28 9.06 -26.74
CA ASP A 108 -5.77 7.71 -26.50
C ASP A 108 -6.39 7.58 -25.10
N VAL A 109 -7.70 7.37 -25.06
CA VAL A 109 -8.47 7.29 -23.81
C VAL A 109 -8.13 6.04 -22.98
N ALA A 110 -7.86 4.90 -23.63
CA ALA A 110 -7.53 3.65 -22.93
C ALA A 110 -6.16 3.77 -22.25
N LYS A 111 -5.18 4.30 -22.98
CA LYS A 111 -3.84 4.57 -22.42
C LYS A 111 -3.89 5.61 -21.30
N ASN A 112 -4.72 6.65 -21.43
CA ASN A 112 -4.89 7.64 -20.38
C ASN A 112 -5.55 7.05 -19.11
N ARG A 113 -6.39 6.03 -19.25
CA ARG A 113 -6.97 5.28 -18.11
C ARG A 113 -5.90 4.49 -17.36
N GLU A 114 -5.01 3.80 -18.07
CA GLU A 114 -3.85 3.13 -17.45
C GLU A 114 -2.93 4.12 -16.73
N ILE A 115 -2.71 5.30 -17.32
CA ILE A 115 -1.93 6.37 -16.69
C ILE A 115 -2.61 6.87 -15.42
N LEU A 116 -3.93 7.06 -15.43
CA LEU A 116 -4.71 7.41 -14.24
C LEU A 116 -4.53 6.36 -13.14
N GLU A 117 -4.63 5.08 -13.46
CA GLU A 117 -4.40 3.99 -12.51
C GLU A 117 -2.99 4.01 -11.92
N GLN A 118 -1.97 4.27 -12.75
CA GLN A 118 -0.59 4.41 -12.30
C GLN A 118 -0.42 5.62 -11.37
N ILE A 119 -1.07 6.75 -11.68
CA ILE A 119 -1.05 7.96 -10.84
C ILE A 119 -1.70 7.67 -9.49
N ILE A 120 -2.87 7.01 -9.47
CA ILE A 120 -3.55 6.62 -8.23
C ILE A 120 -2.66 5.67 -7.41
N LYS A 121 -2.08 4.64 -8.04
CA LYS A 121 -1.14 3.70 -7.38
C LYS A 121 0.09 4.42 -6.80
N PHE A 122 0.65 5.38 -7.54
CA PHE A 122 1.77 6.20 -7.07
C PHE A 122 1.37 7.06 -5.87
N LEU A 123 0.26 7.79 -5.95
CA LEU A 123 -0.24 8.64 -4.86
C LEU A 123 -0.55 7.84 -3.60
N ASN A 124 -1.16 6.66 -3.74
CA ASN A 124 -1.41 5.74 -2.64
C ASN A 124 -0.11 5.25 -1.99
N ARG A 125 0.96 5.04 -2.76
CA ARG A 125 2.28 4.63 -2.24
C ARG A 125 2.98 5.74 -1.45
N VAL A 126 2.80 7.00 -1.85
CA VAL A 126 3.47 8.16 -1.25
C VAL A 126 2.74 8.67 0.01
N GLY A 127 1.52 8.20 0.27
CA GLY A 127 0.83 8.43 1.55
C GLY A 127 -0.08 9.66 1.59
N GLU A 128 -0.50 10.18 0.44
CA GLU A 128 -1.41 11.34 0.34
C GLU A 128 -2.89 10.94 0.50
N GLY A 129 -3.25 10.30 1.62
CA GLY A 129 -4.65 9.97 1.98
C GLY A 129 -5.49 9.43 0.81
N ASP A 130 -6.65 10.06 0.54
CA ASP A 130 -7.48 9.75 -0.63
C ASP A 130 -6.85 10.30 -1.93
N ALA A 131 -6.08 9.46 -2.63
CA ALA A 131 -5.43 9.80 -3.88
C ALA A 131 -6.37 10.35 -4.97
N VAL A 132 -7.62 9.90 -5.02
CA VAL A 132 -8.61 10.36 -6.00
C VAL A 132 -9.05 11.79 -5.65
N LYS A 133 -9.35 12.04 -4.37
CA LYS A 133 -9.71 13.37 -3.86
C LYS A 133 -8.53 14.34 -3.92
N TRP A 134 -7.32 13.87 -3.64
CA TRP A 134 -6.10 14.66 -3.75
C TRP A 134 -5.85 15.05 -5.20
N LEU A 135 -5.90 14.08 -6.12
CA LEU A 135 -5.73 14.33 -7.55
C LEU A 135 -6.81 15.26 -8.09
N ALA A 136 -8.07 15.11 -7.67
CA ALA A 136 -9.18 15.99 -8.05
C ALA A 136 -8.99 17.44 -7.54
N LYS A 137 -8.40 17.61 -6.35
CA LYS A 137 -8.11 18.93 -5.76
C LYS A 137 -6.79 19.53 -6.21
N LEU A 138 -5.94 18.77 -6.88
CA LEU A 138 -4.63 19.25 -7.32
C LEU A 138 -4.82 20.40 -8.30
N ASN A 139 -4.32 21.57 -7.91
CA ASN A 139 -4.25 22.74 -8.75
C ASN A 139 -2.79 23.19 -8.80
N VAL A 140 -2.07 22.83 -9.87
CA VAL A 140 -0.65 23.14 -10.01
C VAL A 140 -0.41 24.62 -10.29
N LEU A 141 -1.40 25.34 -10.85
CA LEU A 141 -1.30 26.77 -11.18
C LEU A 141 -1.10 27.64 -9.94
N LYS A 142 -1.57 27.20 -8.76
CA LYS A 142 -1.40 27.97 -7.50
C LYS A 142 0.07 28.11 -7.09
N TYR A 143 0.95 27.23 -7.57
CA TYR A 143 2.38 27.26 -7.25
C TYR A 143 3.19 28.12 -8.22
N GLN A 144 2.57 28.79 -9.19
CA GLN A 144 3.29 29.57 -10.21
C GLN A 144 4.28 30.60 -9.62
N PRO A 145 3.92 31.44 -8.62
CA PRO A 145 4.85 32.41 -8.05
C PRO A 145 6.04 31.73 -7.36
N GLU A 146 5.77 30.68 -6.58
CA GLU A 146 6.79 29.91 -5.87
C GLU A 146 7.75 29.21 -6.84
N LEU A 147 7.24 28.62 -7.94
CA LEU A 147 8.09 27.99 -8.95
C LEU A 147 9.03 28.98 -9.65
N ILE A 148 8.56 30.21 -9.94
CA ILE A 148 9.39 31.27 -10.51
C ILE A 148 10.47 31.68 -9.50
N GLU A 149 10.12 31.85 -8.24
CA GLU A 149 11.05 32.19 -7.16
C GLU A 149 12.12 31.10 -6.99
N LYS A 150 11.71 29.83 -6.86
CA LYS A 150 12.61 28.68 -6.71
C LYS A 150 13.55 28.53 -7.91
N MET A 151 13.04 28.69 -9.14
CA MET A 151 13.89 28.66 -10.34
C MET A 151 14.90 29.81 -10.36
N THR A 152 14.46 31.01 -10.00
CA THR A 152 15.33 32.20 -9.96
C THR A 152 16.44 32.02 -8.90
N GLY A 153 16.08 31.52 -7.71
CA GLY A 153 17.02 31.22 -6.63
C GLY A 153 17.99 30.09 -6.98
N PHE A 154 17.50 29.03 -7.64
CA PHE A 154 18.33 27.93 -8.13
C PHE A 154 19.37 28.41 -9.15
N CYS A 155 18.95 29.16 -10.18
CA CYS A 155 19.89 29.75 -11.14
C CYS A 155 20.92 30.63 -10.45
N GLN A 156 20.49 31.47 -9.50
CA GLN A 156 21.41 32.33 -8.75
C GLN A 156 22.43 31.51 -7.97
N THR A 157 22.02 30.41 -7.35
CA THR A 157 22.90 29.51 -6.60
C THR A 157 23.97 28.89 -7.51
N VAL A 158 23.57 28.39 -8.68
CA VAL A 158 24.50 27.82 -9.66
C VAL A 158 25.48 28.89 -10.20
N ILE A 159 25.00 30.10 -10.51
CA ILE A 159 25.85 31.22 -10.95
C ILE A 159 26.88 31.56 -9.88
N THR A 160 26.46 31.67 -8.62
CA THR A 160 27.35 31.95 -7.48
C THR A 160 28.39 30.83 -7.31
N ALA A 161 27.97 29.57 -7.36
CA ALA A 161 28.88 28.42 -7.23
C ALA A 161 29.95 28.42 -8.34
N ILE A 162 29.56 28.67 -9.60
CA ILE A 162 30.53 28.75 -10.71
C ILE A 162 31.51 29.90 -10.52
N ASN A 163 31.04 31.09 -10.12
CA ASN A 163 31.92 32.23 -9.87
C ASN A 163 32.92 31.93 -8.74
N GLN A 164 32.46 31.32 -7.64
CA GLN A 164 33.33 30.90 -6.54
C GLN A 164 34.38 29.87 -7.00
N ILE A 165 33.99 28.89 -7.83
CA ILE A 165 34.92 27.92 -8.42
C ILE A 165 35.97 28.63 -9.28
N LEU A 166 35.58 29.57 -10.14
CA LEU A 166 36.48 30.28 -11.06
C LEU A 166 37.45 31.22 -10.32
N GLU A 167 37.00 31.87 -9.24
CA GLU A 167 37.81 32.82 -8.44
C GLU A 167 38.79 32.12 -7.48
N ALA A 168 38.46 30.89 -7.07
CA ALA A 168 39.29 30.07 -6.19
C ALA A 168 40.67 29.79 -6.78
N ARG A 169 41.67 29.57 -5.91
CA ARG A 169 43.07 29.33 -6.32
C ARG A 169 43.21 28.12 -7.26
N VAL A 170 42.40 27.08 -7.07
CA VAL A 170 42.32 25.89 -7.94
C VAL A 170 41.59 26.20 -9.25
N GLY A 171 40.56 27.06 -9.22
CA GLY A 171 39.88 27.57 -10.43
C GLY A 171 40.83 28.23 -11.41
N ARG A 172 41.81 28.97 -10.91
CA ARG A 172 42.86 29.61 -11.72
C ARG A 172 43.79 28.60 -12.39
N LEU A 173 43.95 27.41 -11.82
CA LEU A 173 44.78 26.32 -12.34
C LEU A 173 44.00 25.38 -13.30
N LEU A 174 42.69 25.58 -13.49
CA LEU A 174 41.90 24.79 -14.43
C LEU A 174 42.37 25.01 -15.89
N PRO A 175 42.35 23.97 -16.74
CA PRO A 175 42.60 24.11 -18.17
C PRO A 175 41.61 25.08 -18.83
N ASP A 176 42.05 25.82 -19.85
CA ASP A 176 41.22 26.87 -20.49
C ASP A 176 39.89 26.36 -21.05
N ARG A 177 39.86 25.12 -21.53
CA ARG A 177 38.63 24.46 -21.99
C ARG A 177 37.58 24.39 -20.88
N TRP A 178 37.99 23.99 -19.68
CA TRP A 178 37.09 23.87 -18.53
C TRP A 178 36.60 25.24 -18.04
N LYS A 179 37.48 26.25 -18.02
CA LYS A 179 37.10 27.62 -17.70
C LYS A 179 36.07 28.16 -18.69
N LYS A 180 36.30 27.97 -19.99
CA LYS A 180 35.36 28.38 -21.05
C LYS A 180 34.02 27.68 -20.91
N ASP A 181 34.01 26.37 -20.63
CA ASP A 181 32.78 25.62 -20.46
C ASP A 181 32.00 26.05 -19.19
N LEU A 182 32.68 26.31 -18.07
CA LEU A 182 32.07 26.83 -16.84
C LEU A 182 31.47 28.23 -17.07
N VAL A 183 32.19 29.12 -17.75
CA VAL A 183 31.69 30.44 -18.13
C VAL A 183 30.46 30.34 -19.02
N ALA A 184 30.49 29.48 -20.05
CA ALA A 184 29.35 29.27 -20.94
C ALA A 184 28.12 28.72 -20.20
N VAL A 185 28.32 27.80 -19.24
CA VAL A 185 27.23 27.32 -18.39
C VAL A 185 26.69 28.45 -17.52
N ARG A 186 27.54 29.21 -16.82
CA ARG A 186 27.13 30.36 -16.00
C ARG A 186 26.30 31.36 -16.80
N ASP A 187 26.78 31.76 -17.97
CA ASP A 187 26.10 32.75 -18.82
C ASP A 187 24.76 32.20 -19.32
N GLY A 188 24.69 30.91 -19.65
CA GLY A 188 23.43 30.24 -19.94
C GLY A 188 22.45 30.25 -18.76
N PHE A 189 22.91 30.07 -17.52
CA PHE A 189 22.07 30.18 -16.33
C PHE A 189 21.58 31.63 -16.07
N VAL A 190 22.36 32.65 -16.42
CA VAL A 190 21.90 34.06 -16.41
C VAL A 190 20.71 34.25 -17.35
N VAL A 191 20.79 33.68 -18.56
CA VAL A 191 19.69 33.70 -19.54
C VAL A 191 18.48 32.91 -19.04
N LEU A 192 18.67 31.72 -18.46
CA LEU A 192 17.55 30.93 -17.91
C LEU A 192 16.84 31.65 -16.77
N LYS A 193 17.60 32.35 -15.90
CA LYS A 193 17.04 33.16 -14.82
C LYS A 193 16.12 34.26 -15.37
N SER A 194 16.52 34.98 -16.43
CA SER A 194 15.70 36.05 -17.01
C SER A 194 14.46 35.51 -17.76
N LEU A 195 14.54 34.30 -18.30
CA LEU A 195 13.42 33.65 -19.00
C LEU A 195 12.39 32.99 -18.07
N ALA A 196 12.73 32.72 -16.80
CA ALA A 196 11.89 31.98 -15.87
C ALA A 196 10.46 32.56 -15.76
N ALA A 197 10.33 33.87 -15.54
CA ALA A 197 9.04 34.55 -15.41
C ALA A 197 8.20 34.50 -16.70
N LYS A 198 8.83 34.39 -17.86
CA LYS A 198 8.16 34.30 -19.17
C LYS A 198 7.72 32.87 -19.49
N MET A 199 8.59 31.89 -19.26
CA MET A 199 8.40 30.53 -19.77
C MET A 199 7.66 29.60 -18.80
N ILE A 200 7.87 29.76 -17.49
CA ILE A 200 7.24 28.92 -16.45
C ILE A 200 5.70 28.97 -16.52
N PRO A 201 5.04 30.13 -16.67
CA PRO A 201 3.57 30.17 -16.76
C PRO A 201 3.02 29.38 -17.96
N GLY A 202 3.71 29.37 -19.09
CA GLY A 202 3.31 28.61 -20.28
C GLY A 202 3.46 27.10 -20.08
N ALA A 203 4.61 26.68 -19.57
CA ALA A 203 4.88 25.29 -19.25
C ALA A 203 3.96 24.73 -18.15
N LEU A 204 3.67 25.51 -17.12
CA LEU A 204 2.77 25.12 -16.04
C LEU A 204 1.33 24.96 -16.53
N ARG A 205 0.89 25.80 -17.48
CA ARG A 205 -0.42 25.64 -18.13
C ARG A 205 -0.51 24.37 -18.98
N GLU A 206 0.55 24.01 -19.70
CA GLU A 206 0.61 22.76 -20.47
C GLU A 206 0.55 21.53 -19.55
N LEU A 207 1.27 21.58 -18.42
CA LEU A 207 1.21 20.55 -17.39
C LEU A 207 -0.20 20.44 -16.78
N ASP A 208 -0.83 21.58 -16.43
CA ASP A 208 -2.20 21.61 -15.92
C ASP A 208 -3.17 21.03 -16.95
N ALA A 209 -3.07 21.40 -18.24
CA ALA A 209 -3.94 20.88 -19.28
C ALA A 209 -3.91 19.34 -19.37
N LYS A 210 -2.72 18.74 -19.31
CA LYS A 210 -2.57 17.27 -19.26
C LYS A 210 -3.13 16.68 -17.97
N LEU A 211 -2.95 17.36 -16.83
CA LEU A 211 -3.52 16.95 -15.55
C LEU A 211 -5.05 16.98 -15.58
N ARG A 212 -5.66 17.98 -16.23
CA ARG A 212 -7.11 18.13 -16.38
C ARG A 212 -7.74 16.97 -17.15
N VAL A 213 -7.03 16.40 -18.13
CA VAL A 213 -7.51 15.22 -18.87
C VAL A 213 -7.70 14.04 -17.91
N VAL A 214 -6.72 13.79 -17.04
CA VAL A 214 -6.74 12.72 -16.04
C VAL A 214 -7.78 13.02 -14.94
N GLN A 215 -7.85 14.26 -14.45
CA GLN A 215 -8.89 14.69 -13.50
C GLN A 215 -10.30 14.58 -14.08
N GLY A 216 -10.48 14.85 -15.38
CA GLY A 216 -11.76 14.68 -16.07
C GLY A 216 -12.20 13.22 -16.16
N MET A 217 -11.26 12.28 -16.22
CA MET A 217 -11.55 10.84 -16.17
C MET A 217 -11.93 10.38 -14.76
N VAL A 218 -11.32 10.96 -13.72
CA VAL A 218 -11.75 10.78 -12.32
C VAL A 218 -13.19 11.26 -12.14
N TYR A 219 -13.52 12.44 -12.66
CA TYR A 219 -14.86 13.02 -12.57
C TYR A 219 -15.91 12.23 -13.37
N LYS A 220 -15.57 11.72 -14.56
CA LYS A 220 -16.46 10.84 -15.34
C LYS A 220 -16.65 9.45 -14.70
N GLY A 221 -15.68 8.98 -13.91
CA GLY A 221 -15.82 7.80 -13.06
C GLY A 221 -16.62 8.05 -11.77
N GLN A 222 -16.85 9.31 -11.39
CA GLN A 222 -17.73 9.74 -10.31
C GLN A 222 -19.05 10.25 -10.90
N ILE A 223 -20.04 9.37 -11.10
CA ILE A 223 -21.36 9.80 -11.58
C ILE A 223 -21.95 10.80 -10.57
N HIS A 224 -22.22 12.04 -11.03
CA HIS A 224 -23.20 12.92 -10.40
C HIS A 224 -24.51 12.79 -11.14
N THR A 225 -25.58 12.46 -10.41
CA THR A 225 -26.96 12.60 -10.87
C THR A 225 -27.23 14.08 -11.15
N VAL A 226 -27.35 14.45 -12.42
CA VAL A 226 -27.87 15.76 -12.80
C VAL A 226 -29.38 15.68 -12.82
N ALA A 227 -30.04 16.36 -11.88
CA ALA A 227 -31.49 16.56 -11.95
C ALA A 227 -31.81 17.47 -13.15
N SER A 228 -32.53 16.93 -14.13
CA SER A 228 -33.15 17.77 -15.17
C SER A 228 -34.40 18.43 -14.62
N ALA A 229 -34.65 19.66 -15.05
CA ALA A 229 -35.74 20.56 -14.61
C ALA A 229 -37.19 20.03 -14.84
N SER A 230 -37.36 18.76 -15.22
CA SER A 230 -38.66 18.11 -15.46
C SER A 230 -38.87 16.79 -14.70
N GLY A 231 -38.00 16.44 -13.74
CA GLY A 231 -38.29 15.38 -12.76
C GLY A 231 -38.29 13.93 -13.28
N ARG A 232 -37.77 13.65 -14.48
CA ARG A 232 -37.51 12.28 -14.95
C ARG A 232 -36.03 12.08 -15.28
N ALA A 233 -35.40 11.14 -14.59
CA ALA A 233 -34.03 10.72 -14.85
C ALA A 233 -33.95 9.97 -16.18
N THR A 234 -33.13 10.46 -17.12
CA THR A 234 -32.79 9.75 -18.36
C THR A 234 -31.41 9.12 -18.24
N VAL A 235 -31.37 7.79 -18.31
CA VAL A 235 -30.17 6.95 -18.29
C VAL A 235 -29.50 6.96 -19.67
N ALA A 236 -28.18 7.17 -19.71
CA ALA A 236 -27.36 6.96 -20.91
C ALA A 236 -26.37 5.79 -20.68
N ARG A 237 -26.76 4.63 -21.24
CA ARG A 237 -26.11 3.31 -21.45
C ARG A 237 -24.63 3.19 -21.07
N GLU A 238 -24.20 2.28 -20.16
CA GLU A 238 -24.34 0.81 -20.10
C GLU A 238 -23.76 0.05 -21.32
N ALA A 239 -22.51 -0.41 -21.21
CA ALA A 239 -22.02 -1.62 -21.90
C ALA A 239 -20.74 -2.21 -21.24
N GLU A 240 -19.85 -1.38 -20.66
CA GLU A 240 -18.67 -1.90 -19.92
C GLU A 240 -18.86 -1.92 -18.40
N ALA A 241 -19.82 -1.13 -17.90
CA ALA A 241 -20.19 -1.10 -16.48
C ALA A 241 -20.86 -2.41 -16.02
N TYR A 242 -21.50 -3.18 -16.92
CA TYR A 242 -22.29 -4.34 -16.51
C TYR A 242 -21.45 -5.55 -16.04
N LEU A 243 -20.18 -5.66 -16.46
CA LEU A 243 -19.27 -6.71 -15.98
C LEU A 243 -18.52 -6.30 -14.72
N LEU A 244 -18.22 -5.01 -14.55
CA LEU A 244 -17.59 -4.47 -13.33
C LEU A 244 -18.62 -4.20 -12.21
N GLU A 245 -19.87 -3.85 -12.52
CA GLU A 245 -20.92 -3.64 -11.53
C GLU A 245 -21.30 -4.91 -10.81
N ARG A 246 -21.10 -6.10 -11.38
CA ARG A 246 -21.35 -7.33 -10.62
C ARG A 246 -20.27 -7.62 -9.57
N GLU A 247 -19.09 -7.03 -9.71
CA GLU A 247 -18.02 -7.05 -8.69
C GLU A 247 -18.09 -5.84 -7.74
N VAL A 248 -18.53 -4.67 -8.24
CA VAL A 248 -18.56 -3.40 -7.48
C VAL A 248 -19.92 -3.13 -6.78
N TYR A 249 -21.04 -3.77 -7.17
CA TYR A 249 -22.29 -3.78 -6.36
C TYR A 249 -22.28 -4.81 -5.22
N ARG A 250 -21.13 -5.45 -4.95
CA ARG A 250 -20.77 -5.87 -3.60
C ARG A 250 -20.04 -4.76 -2.83
N ALA A 251 -20.37 -3.50 -3.11
CA ALA A 251 -20.18 -2.40 -2.18
C ALA A 251 -21.01 -2.69 -0.93
N ALA A 252 -20.42 -3.47 -0.04
CA ALA A 252 -20.69 -3.25 1.34
C ALA A 252 -19.48 -2.47 1.90
N LYS A 253 -19.77 -1.64 2.90
CA LYS A 253 -18.84 -0.70 3.53
C LYS A 253 -17.53 -1.41 3.92
N PRO A 254 -16.40 -0.71 4.14
CA PRO A 254 -15.25 -1.34 4.80
C PRO A 254 -15.75 -2.14 6.00
N GLY A 255 -15.65 -3.48 5.98
CA GLY A 255 -16.37 -4.30 6.94
C GLY A 255 -17.25 -5.49 6.48
N SER A 256 -17.27 -5.96 5.22
CA SER A 256 -18.57 -6.42 4.70
C SER A 256 -18.68 -7.56 3.68
N LEU A 257 -17.59 -8.20 3.28
CA LEU A 257 -17.72 -9.52 2.63
C LEU A 257 -17.72 -10.64 3.68
N TYR A 258 -16.84 -10.53 4.68
CA TYR A 258 -16.71 -11.49 5.78
C TYR A 258 -16.62 -10.75 7.13
N PRO A 259 -17.71 -10.09 7.59
CA PRO A 259 -17.72 -9.35 8.84
C PRO A 259 -17.43 -10.25 10.04
N SER A 260 -16.71 -9.74 11.04
CA SER A 260 -16.55 -10.43 12.33
C SER A 260 -17.91 -10.67 12.99
N ASN A 261 -18.13 -11.88 13.50
CA ASN A 261 -19.31 -12.22 14.27
C ASN A 261 -19.46 -11.32 15.50
N SER A 262 -20.69 -10.91 15.82
CA SER A 262 -21.00 -10.29 17.10
C SER A 262 -20.53 -11.18 18.24
N ALA A 263 -19.69 -10.61 19.10
CA ALA A 263 -18.90 -11.34 20.09
C ALA A 263 -18.72 -10.55 21.40
N GLU A 264 -19.47 -9.46 21.58
CA GLU A 264 -19.36 -8.60 22.76
C GLU A 264 -19.69 -9.37 24.03
N VAL A 265 -18.88 -9.16 25.08
CA VAL A 265 -19.00 -9.88 26.36
C VAL A 265 -20.37 -9.65 27.01
N VAL A 266 -21.00 -8.50 26.76
CA VAL A 266 -22.36 -8.19 27.22
C VAL A 266 -23.43 -9.16 26.70
N GLN A 267 -23.14 -9.92 25.65
CA GLN A 267 -24.02 -10.96 25.10
C GLN A 267 -23.61 -12.38 25.53
N ALA A 268 -22.84 -12.51 26.61
CA ALA A 268 -22.27 -13.79 27.06
C ALA A 268 -23.28 -14.93 27.12
N ASP A 269 -24.45 -14.74 27.73
CA ASP A 269 -25.45 -15.81 27.89
C ASP A 269 -25.94 -16.34 26.53
N LYS A 270 -26.25 -15.44 25.60
CA LYS A 270 -26.68 -15.78 24.24
C LYS A 270 -25.58 -16.49 23.46
N LEU A 271 -24.33 -16.03 23.58
CA LEU A 271 -23.19 -16.63 22.91
C LEU A 271 -22.86 -18.01 23.50
N ARG A 272 -22.90 -18.16 24.84
CA ARG A 272 -22.70 -19.44 25.54
C ARG A 272 -23.76 -20.45 25.18
N ALA A 273 -25.02 -20.05 25.05
CA ALA A 273 -26.09 -20.93 24.57
C ALA A 273 -25.82 -21.49 23.16
N LYS A 274 -25.08 -20.75 22.32
CA LYS A 274 -24.77 -21.14 20.94
C LYS A 274 -23.45 -21.90 20.78
N TYR A 275 -22.44 -21.51 21.54
CA TYR A 275 -21.05 -21.91 21.31
C TYR A 275 -20.37 -22.58 22.51
N SER A 276 -21.08 -22.76 23.63
CA SER A 276 -20.59 -23.62 24.72
C SER A 276 -20.91 -25.08 24.38
N LYS A 277 -19.88 -25.91 24.26
CA LYS A 277 -20.03 -27.34 23.98
C LYS A 277 -18.97 -28.15 24.74
N PRO A 278 -19.36 -29.09 25.63
CA PRO A 278 -18.40 -29.88 26.41
C PRO A 278 -17.39 -30.63 25.51
N GLY A 279 -16.11 -30.59 25.90
CA GLY A 279 -15.01 -31.22 25.18
C GLY A 279 -14.53 -30.48 23.92
N TYR A 280 -15.19 -29.40 23.51
CA TYR A 280 -14.73 -28.55 22.41
C TYR A 280 -13.87 -27.40 22.93
N PRO A 281 -13.00 -26.82 22.08
CA PRO A 281 -12.23 -25.64 22.45
C PRO A 281 -13.09 -24.51 23.00
N ASP A 282 -12.65 -23.88 24.08
CA ASP A 282 -13.37 -22.76 24.69
C ASP A 282 -13.21 -21.48 23.85
N LEU A 283 -14.28 -21.08 23.17
CA LEU A 283 -14.32 -19.84 22.39
C LEU A 283 -14.41 -18.58 23.27
N PHE A 284 -14.62 -18.71 24.58
CA PHE A 284 -14.74 -17.60 25.52
C PHE A 284 -13.43 -17.27 26.24
N ALA A 285 -12.38 -18.08 26.04
CA ALA A 285 -11.13 -18.00 26.81
C ALA A 285 -10.28 -16.72 26.58
N THR A 286 -10.62 -15.89 25.59
CA THR A 286 -9.83 -14.69 25.26
C THR A 286 -10.76 -13.50 25.03
N GLU A 287 -10.77 -12.61 26.00
CA GLU A 287 -11.48 -11.33 25.92
C GLU A 287 -10.50 -10.22 25.53
N VAL A 288 -10.86 -9.40 24.55
CA VAL A 288 -10.04 -8.28 24.08
C VAL A 288 -10.92 -7.05 23.89
N GLU A 289 -10.34 -5.88 24.15
CA GLU A 289 -10.91 -4.63 23.68
C GLU A 289 -10.85 -4.60 22.15
N SER A 290 -11.98 -4.32 21.50
CA SER A 290 -12.07 -4.39 20.05
C SER A 290 -12.53 -3.09 19.46
N ALA A 291 -11.70 -2.51 18.59
CA ALA A 291 -12.05 -1.36 17.77
C ALA A 291 -13.29 -1.65 16.89
N VAL A 292 -13.42 -2.90 16.43
CA VAL A 292 -14.57 -3.39 15.66
C VAL A 292 -15.87 -3.34 16.46
N PHE A 293 -15.80 -3.49 17.79
CA PHE A 293 -16.96 -3.36 18.66
C PHE A 293 -17.00 -2.00 19.38
N GLY A 294 -16.38 -0.96 18.80
CA GLY A 294 -16.38 0.40 19.33
C GLY A 294 -15.70 0.53 20.68
N GLY A 295 -14.60 -0.20 20.90
CA GLY A 295 -13.85 -0.22 22.17
C GLY A 295 -14.51 -1.09 23.26
N LYS A 296 -15.52 -1.90 22.92
CA LYS A 296 -16.13 -2.83 23.87
C LYS A 296 -15.30 -4.12 23.97
N MET A 297 -15.35 -4.75 25.14
CA MET A 297 -14.80 -6.09 25.34
C MET A 297 -15.56 -7.12 24.52
N ALA A 298 -14.82 -7.98 23.81
CA ALA A 298 -15.37 -9.05 23.00
C ALA A 298 -14.52 -10.31 23.06
N TYR A 299 -15.15 -11.46 22.81
CA TYR A 299 -14.47 -12.75 22.73
C TYR A 299 -13.74 -12.89 21.38
N ALA A 300 -12.41 -12.80 21.40
CA ALA A 300 -11.56 -12.77 20.20
C ALA A 300 -11.76 -14.00 19.29
N ASN A 301 -11.90 -15.18 19.88
CA ASN A 301 -12.07 -16.44 19.15
C ASN A 301 -13.44 -16.54 18.45
N ILE A 302 -14.47 -15.84 18.94
CA ILE A 302 -15.77 -15.77 18.26
C ILE A 302 -15.71 -14.72 17.15
N ALA A 303 -15.11 -13.56 17.44
CA ALA A 303 -14.94 -12.47 16.49
C ALA A 303 -14.05 -12.83 15.29
N SER A 304 -13.15 -13.80 15.43
CA SER A 304 -12.30 -14.26 14.32
C SER A 304 -13.08 -14.95 13.20
N PHE A 305 -14.33 -15.35 13.44
CA PHE A 305 -15.19 -15.99 12.43
C PHE A 305 -16.17 -15.00 11.81
N SER A 306 -16.53 -15.26 10.55
CA SER A 306 -17.65 -14.64 9.87
C SER A 306 -18.76 -15.65 9.62
N GLY A 307 -19.97 -15.33 10.06
CA GLY A 307 -21.14 -16.17 9.85
C GLY A 307 -21.17 -17.42 10.72
N LYS A 308 -21.52 -18.56 10.13
CA LYS A 308 -21.82 -19.79 10.88
C LYS A 308 -20.52 -20.41 11.42
N ILE A 309 -20.46 -20.58 12.73
CA ILE A 309 -19.45 -21.42 13.40
C ILE A 309 -20.05 -22.81 13.60
N THR A 310 -19.34 -23.85 13.20
CA THR A 310 -19.78 -25.24 13.26
C THR A 310 -18.81 -26.10 14.07
N PRO A 311 -19.28 -26.93 15.00
CA PRO A 311 -18.41 -27.88 15.68
C PRO A 311 -18.02 -28.99 14.70
N MET A 312 -16.75 -29.41 14.73
CA MET A 312 -16.24 -30.59 14.03
C MET A 312 -15.57 -31.55 15.00
N ASN A 313 -15.83 -32.85 14.86
CA ASN A 313 -15.20 -33.92 15.63
C ASN A 313 -14.13 -34.68 14.79
N ALA A 314 -13.50 -35.70 15.38
CA ALA A 314 -12.47 -36.50 14.73
C ALA A 314 -12.94 -37.23 13.45
N GLU A 315 -14.21 -37.66 13.37
CA GLU A 315 -14.77 -38.29 12.17
C GLU A 315 -14.87 -37.28 11.02
N GLU A 316 -15.36 -36.07 11.31
CA GLU A 316 -15.51 -35.01 10.31
C GLU A 316 -14.17 -34.44 9.82
N LEU A 317 -13.15 -34.52 10.68
CA LEU A 317 -11.78 -34.10 10.39
C LEU A 317 -10.91 -35.19 9.74
N ALA A 318 -11.38 -36.44 9.72
CA ALA A 318 -10.64 -37.54 9.12
C ALA A 318 -10.35 -37.27 7.63
N GLY A 319 -9.10 -37.51 7.22
CA GLY A 319 -8.66 -37.29 5.84
C GLY A 319 -8.54 -35.82 5.41
N LYS A 320 -8.79 -34.85 6.30
CA LYS A 320 -8.69 -33.42 5.98
C LYS A 320 -7.26 -32.91 6.08
N THR A 321 -7.01 -31.78 5.43
CA THR A 321 -5.70 -31.11 5.48
C THR A 321 -5.84 -29.76 6.18
N LEU A 322 -4.91 -29.52 7.10
CA LEU A 322 -4.75 -28.26 7.83
C LEU A 322 -3.44 -27.61 7.44
N TYR A 323 -3.35 -26.29 7.56
CA TYR A 323 -2.08 -25.60 7.38
C TYR A 323 -1.88 -24.47 8.38
N ARG A 324 -0.61 -24.14 8.62
CA ARG A 324 -0.24 -22.97 9.43
C ARG A 324 1.08 -22.38 8.94
N VAL A 325 1.06 -21.06 8.72
CA VAL A 325 2.26 -20.29 8.37
C VAL A 325 2.87 -19.72 9.65
N PHE A 326 4.19 -19.78 9.75
CA PHE A 326 4.97 -19.34 10.91
C PHE A 326 6.35 -18.83 10.47
N GLY A 327 7.05 -18.10 11.33
CA GLY A 327 8.29 -17.45 10.95
C GLY A 327 8.97 -16.69 12.07
N LYS A 328 10.18 -16.22 11.77
CA LYS A 328 11.00 -15.40 12.66
C LYS A 328 10.44 -13.98 12.75
N ALA A 329 10.75 -13.29 13.84
CA ALA A 329 10.44 -11.87 13.97
C ALA A 329 11.09 -11.06 12.84
N LYS A 330 10.35 -10.11 12.27
CA LYS A 330 10.86 -9.20 11.24
C LYS A 330 9.98 -7.96 11.15
N GLY A 331 10.61 -6.79 11.21
CA GLY A 331 9.89 -5.51 11.23
C GLY A 331 9.02 -5.40 12.47
N VAL A 332 7.73 -5.11 12.29
CA VAL A 332 6.74 -5.01 13.38
C VAL A 332 6.19 -6.37 13.85
N ALA A 333 6.43 -7.44 13.08
CA ALA A 333 5.94 -8.77 13.40
C ALA A 333 6.85 -9.45 14.42
N GLY A 334 6.23 -10.02 15.46
CA GLY A 334 6.90 -10.91 16.40
C GLY A 334 7.20 -12.28 15.80
N GLU A 335 7.93 -13.09 16.57
CA GLU A 335 8.15 -14.48 16.21
C GLU A 335 6.86 -15.31 16.40
N THR A 336 6.61 -16.23 15.48
CA THR A 336 5.40 -17.06 15.48
C THR A 336 5.73 -18.54 15.49
N SER A 337 4.84 -19.33 16.11
CA SER A 337 4.98 -20.78 16.25
C SER A 337 4.14 -21.54 15.23
N SER A 338 4.67 -22.68 14.76
CA SER A 338 3.95 -23.69 13.96
C SER A 338 2.88 -24.44 14.76
N GLY A 339 3.00 -24.46 16.09
CA GLY A 339 2.14 -25.19 17.02
C GLY A 339 2.19 -24.63 18.45
N GLY A 340 1.95 -25.48 19.44
CA GLY A 340 2.14 -25.19 20.87
C GLY A 340 1.00 -24.42 21.54
N ARG A 341 0.17 -23.69 20.78
CA ARG A 341 -1.05 -23.07 21.32
C ARG A 341 -2.19 -24.09 21.33
N VAL A 342 -2.83 -24.24 22.48
CA VAL A 342 -3.99 -25.12 22.67
C VAL A 342 -5.14 -24.31 23.28
N PRO A 343 -6.21 -24.00 22.52
CA PRO A 343 -6.43 -24.33 21.11
C PRO A 343 -5.67 -23.42 20.12
N GLY A 344 -5.30 -23.99 18.98
CA GLY A 344 -4.60 -23.29 17.90
C GLY A 344 -5.53 -22.86 16.77
N PHE A 345 -5.26 -21.71 16.17
CA PHE A 345 -5.82 -21.34 14.87
C PHE A 345 -5.06 -22.08 13.77
N TRP A 346 -5.80 -22.71 12.86
CA TRP A 346 -5.29 -23.43 11.69
C TRP A 346 -6.12 -23.08 10.46
N GLY A 347 -5.47 -22.91 9.31
CA GLY A 347 -6.18 -22.85 8.04
C GLY A 347 -6.73 -24.24 7.68
N TYR A 348 -7.90 -24.27 7.06
CA TYR A 348 -8.61 -25.50 6.71
C TYR A 348 -8.83 -25.62 5.20
N GLY A 349 -8.54 -26.79 4.64
CA GLY A 349 -8.79 -27.06 3.23
C GLY A 349 -7.70 -26.53 2.31
N ASN A 350 -8.04 -25.55 1.47
CA ASN A 350 -7.16 -25.08 0.39
C ASN A 350 -5.88 -24.46 0.94
N ILE A 351 -4.75 -25.12 0.68
CA ILE A 351 -3.42 -24.64 1.04
C ILE A 351 -3.11 -23.42 0.16
N PRO A 352 -2.64 -22.30 0.73
CA PRO A 352 -2.37 -21.10 -0.05
C PRO A 352 -1.23 -21.32 -1.04
N GLU A 353 -1.48 -21.00 -2.31
CA GLU A 353 -0.49 -21.14 -3.39
C GLU A 353 0.46 -19.92 -3.48
N SER A 354 0.06 -18.79 -2.90
CA SER A 354 0.82 -17.55 -2.92
C SER A 354 0.70 -16.76 -1.63
N ALA A 355 1.65 -15.84 -1.43
CA ALA A 355 1.60 -14.89 -0.33
C ALA A 355 0.34 -14.01 -0.35
N GLU A 356 -0.17 -13.64 -1.53
CA GLU A 356 -1.40 -12.87 -1.64
C GLU A 356 -2.60 -13.67 -1.14
N ASP A 357 -2.69 -14.92 -1.59
CA ASP A 357 -3.77 -15.83 -1.24
C ASP A 357 -3.81 -16.09 0.27
N TRP A 358 -2.64 -16.40 0.86
CA TRP A 358 -2.50 -16.53 2.31
C TRP A 358 -2.86 -15.24 3.03
N ARG A 359 -2.24 -14.12 2.67
CA ARG A 359 -2.37 -12.86 3.41
C ARG A 359 -3.82 -12.37 3.40
N LYS A 360 -4.49 -12.39 2.24
CA LYS A 360 -5.87 -11.91 2.11
C LYS A 360 -6.88 -12.88 2.72
N LYS A 361 -6.86 -14.15 2.32
CA LYS A 361 -7.91 -15.11 2.73
C LYS A 361 -7.75 -15.60 4.16
N ALA A 362 -6.51 -15.83 4.61
CA ALA A 362 -6.25 -16.20 6.00
C ALA A 362 -6.26 -14.99 6.96
N ALA A 363 -6.37 -13.77 6.42
CA ALA A 363 -6.39 -12.51 7.14
C ALA A 363 -5.29 -12.35 8.20
N VAL A 364 -4.09 -12.88 7.93
CA VAL A 364 -2.97 -12.78 8.87
C VAL A 364 -2.25 -11.46 8.71
N LEU A 365 -2.40 -10.54 9.65
CA LEU A 365 -1.77 -9.21 9.58
C LEU A 365 -0.24 -9.27 9.57
N ASP A 366 0.37 -8.24 8.98
CA ASP A 366 1.82 -8.11 8.89
C ASP A 366 2.47 -7.95 10.27
N GLU A 367 1.78 -7.29 11.19
CA GLU A 367 2.18 -7.15 12.59
C GLU A 367 2.07 -8.44 13.40
N TRP A 368 1.41 -9.48 12.87
CA TRP A 368 1.30 -10.79 13.50
C TRP A 368 2.33 -11.76 12.96
N ASN A 369 2.51 -11.82 11.64
CA ASN A 369 3.40 -12.81 11.01
C ASN A 369 4.09 -12.23 9.77
N ALA A 370 5.42 -12.30 9.76
CA ALA A 370 6.25 -11.77 8.70
C ALA A 370 6.52 -12.72 7.52
N ASN A 371 5.82 -13.86 7.43
CA ASN A 371 6.13 -14.99 6.54
C ASN A 371 7.42 -15.74 6.94
N GLY A 372 7.58 -16.96 6.44
CA GLY A 372 8.83 -17.72 6.52
C GLY A 372 8.64 -19.17 6.09
N PHE A 373 7.84 -19.89 6.86
CA PHE A 373 7.66 -21.33 6.74
C PHE A 373 6.17 -21.68 6.83
N ILE A 374 5.81 -22.83 6.27
CA ILE A 374 4.48 -23.41 6.38
C ILE A 374 4.60 -24.85 6.86
N VAL A 375 3.67 -25.24 7.72
CA VAL A 375 3.39 -26.64 8.03
C VAL A 375 2.05 -27.01 7.43
N ILE A 376 2.02 -28.14 6.72
CA ILE A 376 0.81 -28.76 6.19
C ILE A 376 0.62 -30.07 6.95
N ALA A 377 -0.52 -30.20 7.64
CA ALA A 377 -0.88 -31.39 8.41
C ALA A 377 -1.97 -32.17 7.66
N HIS A 378 -1.62 -33.36 7.17
CA HIS A 378 -2.55 -34.29 6.55
C HIS A 378 -3.08 -35.25 7.61
N LEU A 379 -4.34 -35.06 8.00
CA LEU A 379 -5.00 -35.91 8.98
C LEU A 379 -5.33 -37.27 8.34
N PRO A 380 -5.09 -38.40 9.03
CA PRO A 380 -5.33 -39.70 8.46
C PRO A 380 -6.83 -40.03 8.36
N GLN A 381 -7.19 -41.00 7.53
CA GLN A 381 -8.58 -41.48 7.39
C GLN A 381 -9.09 -42.17 8.66
N ASP A 382 -8.19 -42.77 9.44
CA ASP A 382 -8.49 -43.44 10.71
C ASP A 382 -8.30 -42.50 11.93
N LEU A 383 -8.46 -41.18 11.73
CA LEU A 383 -8.25 -40.16 12.78
C LEU A 383 -9.05 -40.46 14.06
N THR A 384 -10.28 -40.96 13.96
CA THR A 384 -11.11 -41.33 15.11
C THR A 384 -10.44 -42.38 16.01
N SER A 385 -9.64 -43.29 15.44
CA SER A 385 -8.94 -44.33 16.22
C SER A 385 -7.65 -43.78 16.85
N LYS A 386 -6.96 -42.88 16.15
CA LYS A 386 -5.64 -42.37 16.58
C LYS A 386 -5.74 -41.14 17.50
N MET A 387 -6.76 -40.31 17.30
CA MET A 387 -6.98 -39.04 17.99
C MET A 387 -8.50 -38.80 18.22
N PRO A 388 -9.21 -39.68 18.98
CA PRO A 388 -10.66 -39.60 19.18
C PRO A 388 -11.15 -38.28 19.82
N ASP A 389 -10.29 -37.68 20.63
CA ASP A 389 -10.59 -36.47 21.40
C ASP A 389 -10.34 -35.17 20.63
N VAL A 390 -9.87 -35.24 19.38
CA VAL A 390 -9.74 -34.03 18.54
C VAL A 390 -11.12 -33.45 18.28
N LYS A 391 -11.31 -32.22 18.75
CA LYS A 391 -12.49 -31.38 18.52
C LYS A 391 -12.07 -30.00 18.04
N ALA A 392 -12.86 -29.44 17.14
CA ALA A 392 -12.60 -28.14 16.54
C ALA A 392 -13.89 -27.32 16.36
N TRP A 393 -13.71 -26.01 16.25
CA TRP A 393 -14.69 -25.10 15.69
C TRP A 393 -14.25 -24.68 14.29
N HIS A 394 -15.12 -24.85 13.32
CA HIS A 394 -14.92 -24.57 11.91
C HIS A 394 -15.79 -23.41 11.45
N GLY A 395 -15.24 -22.56 10.59
CA GLY A 395 -15.99 -21.55 9.86
C GLY A 395 -15.09 -20.62 9.06
N THR A 396 -15.73 -19.67 8.38
CA THR A 396 -15.07 -18.68 7.54
C THR A 396 -14.32 -17.65 8.38
N ILE A 397 -13.13 -17.26 7.92
CA ILE A 397 -12.27 -16.25 8.54
C ILE A 397 -12.87 -14.87 8.33
N ALA A 398 -13.08 -14.15 9.42
CA ALA A 398 -13.48 -12.76 9.38
C ALA A 398 -12.33 -11.85 8.97
N GLU A 399 -12.72 -10.71 8.43
CA GLU A 399 -11.84 -9.58 8.20
C GLU A 399 -11.01 -9.20 9.44
N GLN A 400 -9.82 -8.64 9.18
CA GLN A 400 -8.90 -8.19 10.22
C GLN A 400 -8.41 -6.77 9.95
N PHE A 401 -8.22 -6.03 11.04
CA PHE A 401 -7.77 -4.64 11.02
C PHE A 401 -6.49 -4.52 11.83
N GLY A 402 -5.46 -3.92 11.23
CA GLY A 402 -4.18 -3.69 11.89
C GLY A 402 -4.33 -2.74 13.07
N VAL A 403 -3.61 -3.02 14.16
CA VAL A 403 -3.57 -2.18 15.36
C VAL A 403 -2.32 -1.32 15.38
N LYS A 404 -1.15 -1.94 15.22
CA LYS A 404 0.15 -1.24 15.09
C LYS A 404 0.33 -0.67 13.69
N LEU A 405 -0.19 -1.37 12.68
CA LEU A 405 -0.30 -0.94 11.30
C LEU A 405 -1.75 -0.60 10.96
N ALA A 406 -2.26 0.50 11.53
CA ALA A 406 -3.66 0.92 11.41
C ALA A 406 -4.15 1.16 9.96
N ASN A 407 -3.22 1.21 9.00
CA ASN A 407 -3.50 1.32 7.58
C ASN A 407 -3.66 -0.04 6.88
N GLN A 408 -3.54 -1.16 7.59
CA GLN A 408 -3.71 -2.51 7.04
C GLN A 408 -5.11 -3.06 7.33
N TYR A 409 -5.76 -3.59 6.30
CA TYR A 409 -7.03 -4.29 6.39
C TYR A 409 -7.00 -5.55 5.54
N LEU A 410 -7.45 -6.68 6.06
CA LEU A 410 -7.52 -7.93 5.31
C LEU A 410 -8.96 -8.43 5.29
N GLU A 411 -9.45 -8.76 4.11
CA GLU A 411 -10.86 -9.10 3.87
C GLU A 411 -11.30 -10.44 4.46
N GLY A 412 -10.37 -11.38 4.67
CA GLY A 412 -10.69 -12.73 5.12
C GLY A 412 -11.33 -13.58 4.04
N GLY A 413 -12.18 -14.53 4.44
CA GLY A 413 -12.90 -15.41 3.52
C GLY A 413 -12.28 -16.77 3.25
N GLY A 414 -11.09 -17.06 3.80
CA GLY A 414 -10.59 -18.42 3.93
C GLY A 414 -11.36 -19.20 5.00
N GLU A 415 -11.13 -20.51 5.10
CA GLU A 415 -11.71 -21.34 6.16
C GLU A 415 -10.66 -21.59 7.25
N GLN A 416 -11.08 -21.57 8.52
CA GLN A 416 -10.21 -21.86 9.66
C GLN A 416 -10.83 -22.89 10.61
N LEU A 417 -9.94 -23.51 11.40
CA LEU A 417 -10.27 -24.22 12.61
C LEU A 417 -9.67 -23.52 13.84
N ILE A 418 -10.45 -23.49 14.91
CA ILE A 418 -9.91 -23.41 16.27
C ILE A 418 -9.97 -24.83 16.81
N VAL A 419 -8.81 -25.50 16.86
CA VAL A 419 -8.70 -26.94 17.16
C VAL A 419 -7.77 -27.20 18.34
N ASN A 420 -8.15 -28.17 19.15
CA ASN A 420 -7.27 -28.76 20.14
C ASN A 420 -6.62 -30.03 19.55
N LEU A 421 -5.31 -29.97 19.29
CA LEU A 421 -4.52 -31.11 18.79
C LEU A 421 -3.80 -31.86 19.93
N GLY A 422 -4.02 -31.49 21.19
CA GLY A 422 -3.34 -32.09 22.35
C GLY A 422 -1.82 -32.02 22.25
N ASP A 423 -1.16 -33.11 22.62
CA ASP A 423 0.32 -33.22 22.61
C ASP A 423 0.94 -33.06 21.22
N LEU A 424 0.18 -33.34 20.15
CA LEU A 424 0.64 -33.12 18.78
C LEU A 424 0.97 -31.63 18.55
N ALA A 425 0.24 -30.70 19.19
CA ALA A 425 0.54 -29.28 19.07
C ALA A 425 1.94 -28.93 19.58
N ALA A 426 2.37 -29.51 20.70
CA ALA A 426 3.70 -29.28 21.26
C ALA A 426 4.80 -29.89 20.38
N GLN A 427 4.57 -31.09 19.83
CA GLN A 427 5.52 -31.73 18.91
C GLN A 427 5.68 -30.96 17.59
N ILE A 428 4.57 -30.47 17.02
CA ILE A 428 4.59 -29.59 15.83
C ILE A 428 5.42 -28.32 16.10
N HIS A 429 5.33 -27.75 17.31
CA HIS A 429 6.12 -26.57 17.69
C HIS A 429 7.62 -26.88 17.70
N ILE A 430 8.04 -27.96 18.35
CA ILE A 430 9.45 -28.36 18.43
C ILE A 430 10.04 -28.53 17.03
N ILE A 431 9.36 -29.26 16.14
CA ILE A 431 9.80 -29.45 14.75
C ILE A 431 9.85 -28.11 14.00
N GLY A 432 8.88 -27.22 14.25
CA GLY A 432 8.89 -25.88 13.66
C GLY A 432 10.10 -25.04 14.07
N GLU A 433 10.54 -25.13 15.32
CA GLU A 433 11.76 -24.45 15.79
C GLU A 433 13.01 -25.00 15.08
N GLU A 434 13.10 -26.33 14.90
CA GLU A 434 14.18 -26.98 14.14
C GLU A 434 14.20 -26.49 12.68
N VAL A 435 13.04 -26.38 12.03
CA VAL A 435 12.90 -25.88 10.66
C VAL A 435 13.27 -24.40 10.57
N LYS A 436 12.89 -23.56 11.55
CA LYS A 436 13.33 -22.15 11.60
C LYS A 436 14.84 -22.03 11.76
N ALA A 437 15.45 -22.90 12.57
CA ALA A 437 16.90 -22.90 12.80
C ALA A 437 17.68 -23.35 11.56
N SER A 438 17.26 -24.47 10.95
CA SER A 438 17.96 -25.08 9.81
C SER A 438 17.62 -24.45 8.46
N GLY A 439 16.42 -23.90 8.30
CA GLY A 439 15.88 -23.44 7.02
C GLY A 439 15.52 -24.57 6.04
N GLN A 440 15.58 -25.84 6.48
CA GLN A 440 15.38 -27.00 5.62
C GLN A 440 13.96 -27.55 5.72
N ALA A 441 13.47 -28.08 4.59
CA ALA A 441 12.19 -28.78 4.58
C ALA A 441 12.29 -30.11 5.33
N VAL A 442 11.24 -30.45 6.09
CA VAL A 442 11.18 -31.63 6.94
C VAL A 442 9.79 -32.25 6.84
N THR A 443 9.74 -33.55 6.58
CA THR A 443 8.52 -34.35 6.72
C THR A 443 8.64 -35.24 7.96
N ARG A 444 7.57 -35.30 8.76
CA ARG A 444 7.43 -36.20 9.92
C ARG A 444 6.04 -36.81 9.93
N GLU A 445 5.92 -37.99 10.50
CA GLU A 445 4.63 -38.61 10.79
C GLU A 445 4.52 -38.84 12.29
N ILE A 446 3.48 -38.29 12.91
CA ILE A 446 3.22 -38.41 14.36
C ILE A 446 1.76 -38.80 14.53
N ASN A 447 1.50 -39.88 15.26
CA ASN A 447 0.15 -40.41 15.48
C ASN A 447 -0.64 -40.56 14.17
N GLY A 448 0.04 -40.98 13.09
CA GLY A 448 -0.52 -41.12 11.74
C GLY A 448 -0.83 -39.81 11.01
N VAL A 449 -0.58 -38.65 11.62
CA VAL A 449 -0.67 -37.34 10.96
C VAL A 449 0.65 -37.08 10.24
N LYS A 450 0.59 -36.96 8.91
CA LYS A 450 1.74 -36.57 8.11
C LYS A 450 1.88 -35.05 8.14
N LEU A 451 3.05 -34.57 8.55
CA LEU A 451 3.39 -33.17 8.71
C LEU A 451 4.49 -32.81 7.72
N ASP A 452 4.16 -31.97 6.75
CA ASP A 452 5.10 -31.46 5.75
C ASP A 452 5.46 -30.00 6.09
N PHE A 453 6.70 -29.77 6.49
CA PHE A 453 7.25 -28.45 6.77
C PHE A 453 8.17 -28.00 5.64
N HIS A 454 7.99 -26.77 5.16
CA HIS A 454 8.93 -26.19 4.21
C HIS A 454 8.94 -24.65 4.26
N PRO A 455 10.03 -24.01 3.78
CA PRO A 455 10.02 -22.59 3.50
C PRO A 455 8.91 -22.26 2.50
N THR A 456 8.22 -21.15 2.68
CA THR A 456 7.15 -20.75 1.74
C THR A 456 7.72 -20.29 0.40
N GLY A 457 8.93 -19.74 0.38
CA GLY A 457 9.56 -19.16 -0.81
C GLY A 457 8.89 -17.89 -1.32
N TRP A 458 7.83 -17.41 -0.67
CA TRP A 458 7.08 -16.23 -1.10
C TRP A 458 7.90 -14.95 -0.89
N LYS A 459 7.98 -14.13 -1.94
CA LYS A 459 8.69 -12.84 -1.94
C LYS A 459 7.72 -11.66 -1.75
N ASP A 460 8.24 -10.57 -1.22
CA ASP A 460 7.53 -9.29 -1.06
C ASP A 460 6.21 -9.41 -0.28
N VAL A 461 6.18 -10.25 0.75
CA VAL A 461 4.93 -10.56 1.47
C VAL A 461 4.49 -9.42 2.39
N ASN A 462 5.44 -8.72 3.01
CA ASN A 462 5.16 -7.69 4.00
C ASN A 462 5.13 -6.31 3.33
N GLY A 463 4.22 -5.44 3.76
CA GLY A 463 4.00 -4.08 3.26
C GLY A 463 3.32 -4.02 1.90
N LYS A 464 2.79 -5.14 1.40
CA LYS A 464 2.28 -5.26 0.02
C LYS A 464 0.77 -5.38 -0.07
N TYR A 465 0.15 -6.17 0.80
CA TYR A 465 -1.25 -6.57 0.63
C TYR A 465 -2.18 -5.76 1.52
N SER A 466 -3.15 -5.13 0.86
CA SER A 466 -4.32 -4.50 1.48
C SER A 466 -3.98 -3.44 2.53
N PHE A 467 -3.09 -2.52 2.14
CA PHE A 467 -2.78 -1.29 2.86
C PHE A 467 -3.46 -0.09 2.18
N GLY A 468 -3.90 0.90 2.95
CA GLY A 468 -4.34 2.20 2.45
C GLY A 468 -4.88 3.09 3.57
N ASP A 469 -5.80 3.99 3.26
CA ASP A 469 -6.25 5.02 4.23
C ASP A 469 -6.89 4.40 5.49
N PRO A 470 -6.34 4.61 6.70
CA PRO A 470 -6.93 4.13 7.96
C PRO A 470 -8.37 4.57 8.16
N GLU A 471 -8.78 5.75 7.66
CA GLU A 471 -10.18 6.21 7.75
C GLU A 471 -11.11 5.36 6.87
N LYS A 472 -10.62 4.84 5.74
CA LYS A 472 -11.36 3.93 4.86
C LYS A 472 -11.30 2.48 5.31
N PHE A 473 -10.41 2.15 6.24
CA PHE A 473 -10.29 0.84 6.85
C PHE A 473 -10.65 0.88 8.33
N THR A 474 -11.43 1.87 8.76
CA THR A 474 -11.93 1.89 10.12
C THR A 474 -12.90 0.72 10.31
N PRO A 475 -12.72 -0.05 11.38
CA PRO A 475 -13.68 -1.10 11.72
C PRO A 475 -15.10 -0.54 11.82
N PRO A 476 -16.12 -1.19 11.23
CA PRO A 476 -17.50 -0.73 11.36
C PRO A 476 -17.96 -0.86 12.81
N LEU A 477 -18.52 0.20 13.38
CA LEU A 477 -19.06 0.21 14.74
C LEU A 477 -20.24 -0.77 14.89
N VAL A 478 -20.48 -1.25 16.12
CA VAL A 478 -21.53 -2.22 16.50
C VAL A 478 -22.90 -1.90 15.89
N GLU A 479 -23.34 -0.65 15.96
CA GLU A 479 -24.65 -0.24 15.43
C GLU A 479 -24.74 -0.39 13.91
N THR A 480 -23.65 -0.09 13.20
CA THR A 480 -23.55 -0.30 11.74
C THR A 480 -23.52 -1.78 11.40
N ARG A 481 -22.91 -2.60 12.26
CA ARG A 481 -22.83 -4.05 12.08
C ARG A 481 -24.17 -4.76 12.31
N GLN A 482 -24.95 -4.37 13.32
CA GLN A 482 -26.29 -4.95 13.51
C GLN A 482 -27.17 -4.77 12.28
N LEU A 483 -27.07 -3.60 11.62
CA LEU A 483 -27.75 -3.34 10.36
C LEU A 483 -27.20 -4.23 9.23
N SER A 484 -25.88 -4.33 9.04
CA SER A 484 -25.31 -5.18 7.97
C SER A 484 -25.55 -6.67 8.18
N ASP A 485 -25.50 -7.17 9.41
CA ASP A 485 -25.77 -8.56 9.76
C ASP A 485 -27.24 -8.89 9.53
N SER A 486 -28.14 -7.97 9.86
CA SER A 486 -29.57 -8.10 9.55
C SER A 486 -29.86 -8.07 8.05
N GLU A 487 -29.11 -7.27 7.27
CA GLU A 487 -29.20 -7.23 5.81
C GLU A 487 -28.66 -8.52 5.16
N LEU A 488 -27.54 -9.06 5.65
CA LEU A 488 -26.97 -10.32 5.18
C LEU A 488 -27.89 -11.51 5.52
N GLN A 489 -28.47 -11.54 6.73
CA GLN A 489 -29.44 -12.56 7.11
C GLN A 489 -30.74 -12.46 6.31
N SER A 490 -31.27 -11.25 6.07
CA SER A 490 -32.48 -11.05 5.26
C SER A 490 -32.26 -11.39 3.78
N LYS A 491 -31.06 -11.11 3.22
CA LYS A 491 -30.70 -11.52 1.86
C LYS A 491 -30.51 -13.03 1.72
N THR A 492 -29.99 -13.69 2.75
CA THR A 492 -29.85 -15.16 2.77
C THR A 492 -31.21 -15.85 2.91
N GLY A 493 -32.09 -15.33 3.77
CA GLY A 493 -33.49 -15.79 3.90
C GLY A 493 -34.33 -15.54 2.63
N ARG A 494 -34.18 -14.38 1.98
CA ARG A 494 -34.83 -14.10 0.69
C ARG A 494 -34.33 -15.01 -0.43
N ARG A 495 -33.05 -15.39 -0.44
CA ARG A 495 -32.49 -16.36 -1.40
C ARG A 495 -33.02 -17.78 -1.18
N ALA A 496 -33.22 -18.21 0.07
CA ALA A 496 -33.87 -19.49 0.37
C ALA A 496 -35.35 -19.50 -0.08
N LEU A 497 -36.09 -18.40 0.15
CA LEU A 497 -37.48 -18.23 -0.30
C LEU A 497 -37.60 -18.14 -1.83
N THR A 498 -36.70 -17.42 -2.51
CA THR A 498 -36.68 -17.38 -3.99
C THR A 498 -36.19 -18.69 -4.60
N GLY A 499 -35.31 -19.42 -3.94
CA GLY A 499 -34.91 -20.78 -4.34
C GLY A 499 -36.06 -21.78 -4.22
N ALA A 500 -36.80 -21.75 -3.10
CA ALA A 500 -37.98 -22.59 -2.89
C ALA A 500 -39.11 -22.27 -3.90
N ALA A 501 -39.38 -20.98 -4.14
CA ALA A 501 -40.36 -20.56 -5.15
C ALA A 501 -39.97 -20.94 -6.58
N ARG A 502 -38.66 -21.00 -6.89
CA ARG A 502 -38.17 -21.45 -8.22
C ARG A 502 -38.28 -22.96 -8.40
N ILE A 503 -38.10 -23.72 -7.33
CA ILE A 503 -38.29 -25.18 -7.34
C ILE A 503 -39.77 -25.51 -7.49
N GLU A 504 -40.67 -24.86 -6.72
CA GLU A 504 -42.12 -25.03 -6.86
C GLU A 504 -42.62 -24.71 -8.28
N HIS A 505 -42.07 -23.65 -8.90
CA HIS A 505 -42.44 -23.25 -10.26
C HIS A 505 -41.89 -24.19 -11.35
N GLN A 506 -40.77 -24.89 -11.09
CA GLN A 506 -40.22 -25.91 -11.99
C GLN A 506 -40.93 -27.27 -11.85
N THR A 507 -41.33 -27.66 -10.63
CA THR A 507 -42.15 -28.87 -10.43
C THR A 507 -43.54 -28.73 -11.04
N SER A 508 -44.15 -27.55 -10.98
CA SER A 508 -45.49 -27.32 -11.56
C SER A 508 -45.48 -27.17 -13.09
N GLN A 509 -44.34 -26.87 -13.72
CA GLN A 509 -44.21 -26.90 -15.19
C GLN A 509 -43.93 -28.31 -15.73
N ASN A 510 -43.26 -29.18 -14.98
CA ASN A 510 -42.99 -30.56 -15.39
C ASN A 510 -44.17 -31.52 -15.18
N GLU A 511 -45.25 -31.09 -14.53
CA GLU A 511 -46.49 -31.88 -14.37
C GLU A 511 -47.58 -31.50 -15.40
N GLN A 512 -47.29 -30.55 -16.31
CA GLN A 512 -48.21 -30.12 -17.38
C GLN A 512 -47.74 -30.46 -18.80
N ASP A 513 -46.60 -31.13 -18.94
CA ASP A 513 -46.15 -31.83 -20.16
C ASP A 513 -46.21 -33.35 -19.93
#